data_AF-A0AA42LT59-F1
#
_entry.id   AF-A0AA42LT59-F1
#
_cell.length_a   1.000
_cell.length_b   1.000
_cell.length_c   1.000
_cell.angle_alpha   90.00
_cell.angle_beta   90.00
_cell.angle_gamma   90.00
#
_symmetry.space_group_name_H-M   'P 1'
#
loop_
_entity.id
_entity.type
_entity.pdbx_description
1 polymer ?
#
loop_
_entity_poly.entity_id
_entity_poly.type
_entity_poly.pdbx_seq_one_letter_code
_entity_poly.pdbx_strand_id
1 'polypeptide(L)'
;MRDKARAQGPGSTQAWVRMQRVAQRYDMRGSGRGATPMMLDLHACRDVQGLNRLLRGRSSRNLSKIRRAERIGYRVRPISLIPPAIATGHLRPQRLVAYTKLARSGELVHYPDLMGHRDHLADGIMLLMHVHIAQWLLHADTPPARGARAIWYGALEHGGEGLLTWERRAGFAPVRARLQAWRRADARRTPAAVSGHAAA
;
A
#
# COMPACT_ATOMS: atom_id res chain seq x y z
N MET A 1 23.75 7.78 -7.97
CA MET A 1 22.37 7.34 -7.66
C MET A 1 22.25 5.89 -8.11
N ARG A 2 22.22 4.93 -7.18
CA ARG A 2 22.41 3.49 -7.48
C ARG A 2 21.21 2.88 -8.23
N ASP A 3 21.53 2.02 -9.19
CA ASP A 3 20.56 1.23 -9.95
C ASP A 3 19.65 0.43 -9.01
N LYS A 4 18.34 0.66 -9.16
CA LYS A 4 17.31 -0.10 -8.43
C LYS A 4 17.25 -1.49 -9.04
N ALA A 5 17.60 -2.52 -8.26
CA ALA A 5 17.33 -3.92 -8.59
C ALA A 5 15.82 -4.08 -8.89
N ARG A 6 15.46 -4.11 -10.16
CA ARG A 6 14.10 -4.44 -10.59
C ARG A 6 13.92 -5.92 -10.38
N ALA A 7 12.83 -6.33 -9.74
CA ALA A 7 12.45 -7.74 -9.70
C ALA A 7 12.22 -8.23 -11.14
N GLN A 8 13.15 -9.03 -11.67
CA GLN A 8 13.05 -9.65 -12.98
C GLN A 8 12.56 -11.09 -12.81
N GLY A 9 11.49 -11.46 -13.53
CA GLY A 9 10.94 -12.81 -13.49
C GLY A 9 9.50 -12.88 -14.00
N PRO A 10 9.00 -14.08 -14.32
CA PRO A 10 7.63 -14.26 -14.82
C PRO A 10 6.56 -13.74 -13.84
N GLY A 11 6.82 -13.87 -12.52
CA GLY A 11 5.92 -13.36 -11.48
C GLY A 11 5.79 -11.84 -11.46
N SER A 12 6.90 -11.09 -11.68
CA SER A 12 6.84 -9.63 -11.72
C SER A 12 6.13 -9.12 -12.97
N THR A 13 6.33 -9.77 -14.11
CA THR A 13 5.57 -9.48 -15.35
C THR A 13 4.08 -9.69 -15.14
N GLN A 14 3.66 -10.82 -14.55
CA GLN A 14 2.25 -11.10 -14.31
C GLN A 14 1.62 -10.11 -13.32
N ALA A 15 2.33 -9.77 -12.23
CA ALA A 15 1.89 -8.76 -11.27
C ALA A 15 1.71 -7.39 -11.94
N TRP A 16 2.66 -6.99 -12.80
CA TRP A 16 2.58 -5.74 -13.55
C TRP A 16 1.39 -5.72 -14.52
N VAL A 17 1.16 -6.79 -15.29
CA VAL A 17 0.01 -6.91 -16.19
C VAL A 17 -1.30 -6.79 -15.41
N ARG A 18 -1.40 -7.43 -14.24
CA ARG A 18 -2.57 -7.29 -13.37
C ARG A 18 -2.75 -5.85 -12.90
N MET A 19 -1.69 -5.18 -12.45
CA MET A 19 -1.77 -3.78 -12.03
C MET A 19 -2.17 -2.84 -13.18
N GLN A 20 -1.68 -3.08 -14.39
CA GLN A 20 -2.10 -2.31 -15.57
C GLN A 20 -3.58 -2.50 -15.88
N ARG A 21 -4.07 -3.75 -15.89
CA ARG A 21 -5.50 -4.02 -16.11
C ARG A 21 -6.37 -3.38 -15.05
N VAL A 22 -5.93 -3.42 -13.78
CA VAL A 22 -6.63 -2.73 -12.69
C VAL A 22 -6.62 -1.24 -13.01
N ALA A 23 -5.47 -0.60 -13.22
CA ALA A 23 -5.38 0.84 -13.50
C ALA A 23 -6.16 1.31 -14.73
N GLN A 24 -6.28 0.48 -15.77
CA GLN A 24 -7.09 0.79 -16.96
C GLN A 24 -8.57 0.96 -16.62
N ARG A 25 -9.10 0.23 -15.62
CA ARG A 25 -10.50 0.41 -15.16
C ARG A 25 -10.78 1.78 -14.54
N TYR A 26 -9.72 2.49 -14.15
CA TYR A 26 -9.78 3.78 -13.46
C TYR A 26 -9.20 4.90 -14.33
N ASP A 27 -8.88 4.63 -15.61
CA ASP A 27 -8.41 5.66 -16.52
C ASP A 27 -9.58 6.52 -16.99
N MET A 28 -9.70 7.70 -16.39
CA MET A 28 -10.81 8.64 -16.63
C MET A 28 -10.68 9.42 -17.95
N ARG A 29 -9.87 8.94 -18.91
CA ARG A 29 -9.71 9.55 -20.24
C ARG A 29 -10.80 9.13 -21.23
N GLY A 30 -11.37 7.94 -21.06
CA GLY A 30 -12.44 7.45 -21.93
C GLY A 30 -13.78 8.10 -21.58
N SER A 31 -14.69 8.22 -22.56
CA SER A 31 -16.09 8.65 -22.36
C SER A 31 -16.94 7.65 -21.56
N GLY A 32 -16.33 6.61 -20.97
CA GLY A 32 -16.98 5.57 -20.19
C GLY A 32 -17.08 5.88 -18.69
N ARG A 33 -17.89 5.08 -17.99
CA ARG A 33 -18.02 5.07 -16.52
C ARG A 33 -16.76 4.45 -15.89
N GLY A 34 -15.64 5.17 -15.94
CA GLY A 34 -14.45 4.80 -15.17
C GLY A 34 -14.76 4.84 -13.67
N ALA A 35 -14.24 3.88 -12.91
CA ALA A 35 -14.39 3.88 -11.46
C ALA A 35 -13.43 4.92 -10.85
N THR A 36 -13.87 5.63 -9.81
CA THR A 36 -13.10 6.68 -9.13
C THR A 36 -12.20 6.04 -8.07
N PRO A 37 -10.87 5.98 -8.26
CA PRO A 37 -9.99 5.32 -7.30
C PRO A 37 -9.96 6.06 -5.97
N MET A 38 -9.90 5.29 -4.88
CA MET A 38 -9.76 5.81 -3.53
C MET A 38 -8.30 5.68 -3.08
N MET A 39 -7.64 6.82 -2.83
CA MET A 39 -6.21 6.88 -2.52
C MET A 39 -5.91 7.66 -1.24
N LEU A 40 -4.94 7.16 -0.48
CA LEU A 40 -4.30 7.87 0.63
C LEU A 40 -2.95 8.40 0.14
N ASP A 41 -2.77 9.72 0.19
CA ASP A 41 -1.52 10.40 -0.16
C ASP A 41 -0.57 10.40 1.06
N LEU A 42 0.42 9.49 1.02
CA LEU A 42 1.45 9.39 2.05
C LEU A 42 2.43 10.56 1.98
N HIS A 43 2.68 11.08 0.78
CA HIS A 43 3.56 12.22 0.59
C HIS A 43 2.98 13.49 1.24
N ALA A 44 1.67 13.70 1.15
CA ALA A 44 0.98 14.77 1.86
C ALA A 44 1.03 14.61 3.40
N CYS A 45 1.10 13.37 3.90
CA CYS A 45 1.27 13.11 5.33
C CYS A 45 2.68 13.49 5.81
N ARG A 46 3.71 13.36 4.97
CA ARG A 46 5.15 13.56 5.26
C ARG A 46 5.74 12.59 6.29
N ASP A 47 5.07 12.42 7.42
CA ASP A 47 5.47 11.59 8.55
C ASP A 47 4.24 10.98 9.26
N VAL A 48 4.49 10.22 10.32
CA VAL A 48 3.44 9.57 11.12
C VAL A 48 2.59 10.56 11.90
N GLN A 49 3.12 11.72 12.29
CA GLN A 49 2.32 12.74 12.95
C GLN A 49 1.34 13.38 11.97
N GLY A 50 1.73 13.60 10.72
CA GLY A 50 0.85 14.05 9.66
C GLY A 50 -0.24 13.05 9.32
N LEU A 51 0.09 11.75 9.28
CA LEU A 51 -0.92 10.68 9.17
C LEU A 51 -1.90 10.73 10.35
N ASN A 52 -1.41 10.85 11.59
CA ASN A 52 -2.26 10.93 12.78
C ASN A 52 -3.17 12.16 12.76
N ARG A 53 -2.67 13.32 12.32
CA ARG A 53 -3.46 14.55 12.12
C ARG A 53 -4.55 14.33 11.07
N LEU A 54 -4.22 13.75 9.93
CA LEU A 54 -5.19 13.40 8.88
C LEU A 54 -6.30 12.51 9.44
N LEU A 55 -5.94 11.40 10.08
CA LEU A 55 -6.92 10.45 10.62
C LEU A 55 -7.81 11.08 11.70
N ARG A 56 -7.25 11.94 12.55
CA ARG A 56 -8.02 12.69 13.55
C ARG A 56 -9.00 13.67 12.90
N GLY A 57 -8.57 14.37 11.84
CA GLY A 57 -9.42 15.28 11.07
C GLY A 57 -10.57 14.58 10.36
N ARG A 58 -10.43 13.29 10.00
CA ARG A 58 -11.52 12.48 9.45
C ARG A 58 -12.46 11.91 10.52
N SER A 59 -11.94 11.56 11.68
CA SER A 59 -12.70 11.05 12.81
C SER A 59 -11.85 11.01 14.08
N SER A 60 -12.31 11.70 15.13
CA SER A 60 -11.67 11.68 16.45
C SER A 60 -11.62 10.27 17.07
N ARG A 61 -12.51 9.36 16.64
CA ARG A 61 -12.59 7.98 17.14
C ARG A 61 -11.50 7.07 16.58
N ASN A 62 -10.85 7.44 15.48
CA ASN A 62 -9.88 6.57 14.78
C ASN A 62 -8.72 6.14 15.67
N LEU A 63 -8.03 7.12 16.27
CA LEU A 63 -6.89 6.85 17.16
C LEU A 63 -7.31 6.12 18.44
N SER A 64 -8.53 6.36 18.92
CA SER A 64 -9.06 5.64 20.08
C SER A 64 -9.38 4.18 19.76
N LYS A 65 -9.87 3.87 18.55
CA LYS A 65 -10.04 2.48 18.09
C LYS A 65 -8.71 1.75 17.95
N ILE A 66 -7.72 2.39 17.35
CA ILE A 66 -6.36 1.83 17.20
C ILE A 66 -5.78 1.49 18.58
N ARG A 67 -5.77 2.46 19.51
CA ARG A 67 -5.27 2.24 20.88
C ARG A 67 -6.06 1.18 21.64
N ARG A 68 -7.38 1.11 21.44
CA ARG A 68 -8.20 0.05 22.02
C ARG A 68 -7.78 -1.31 21.48
N ALA A 69 -7.63 -1.45 20.17
CA ALA A 69 -7.21 -2.69 19.50
C ALA A 69 -5.84 -3.17 20.01
N GLU A 70 -4.88 -2.25 20.17
CA GLU A 70 -3.57 -2.55 20.75
C GLU A 70 -3.67 -3.00 22.22
N ARG A 71 -4.50 -2.33 23.02
CA ARG A 71 -4.70 -2.64 24.44
C ARG A 71 -5.30 -4.03 24.67
N ILE A 72 -6.22 -4.46 23.82
CA ILE A 72 -6.82 -5.81 23.87
C ILE A 72 -5.94 -6.88 23.22
N GLY A 73 -4.72 -6.52 22.79
CA GLY A 73 -3.69 -7.48 22.43
C GLY A 73 -3.51 -7.72 20.93
N TYR A 74 -4.23 -7.02 20.04
CA TYR A 74 -3.95 -7.15 18.61
C TYR A 74 -2.57 -6.62 18.27
N ARG A 75 -1.90 -7.32 17.35
CA ARG A 75 -0.58 -6.97 16.82
C ARG A 75 -0.59 -7.16 15.32
N VAL A 76 0.09 -6.26 14.61
CA VAL A 76 0.29 -6.36 13.16
C VAL A 76 1.73 -6.79 12.91
N ARG A 77 1.92 -7.84 12.12
CA ARG A 77 3.25 -8.33 11.74
C ARG A 77 3.32 -8.43 10.22
N PRO A 78 4.38 -7.90 9.58
CA PRO A 78 4.65 -8.21 8.19
C PRO A 78 4.91 -9.72 8.08
N ILE A 79 4.14 -10.40 7.24
CA ILE A 79 4.40 -11.80 6.88
C ILE A 79 4.75 -11.77 5.40
N SER A 80 5.99 -12.10 5.07
CA SER A 80 6.36 -12.36 3.68
C SER A 80 5.97 -13.79 3.37
N LEU A 81 5.11 -14.00 2.37
CA LEU A 81 4.79 -15.32 1.83
C LEU A 81 5.89 -15.84 0.89
N ILE A 82 7.16 -15.51 1.16
CA ILE A 82 8.26 -16.35 0.69
C ILE A 82 8.11 -17.63 1.51
N PRO A 83 8.05 -18.83 0.90
CA PRO A 83 7.85 -20.06 1.66
C PRO A 83 8.89 -20.08 2.79
N PRO A 84 8.45 -20.03 4.06
CA PRO A 84 9.40 -20.00 5.15
C PRO A 84 10.11 -21.35 5.14
N ALA A 85 11.45 -21.32 5.23
CA ALA A 85 12.15 -22.42 5.87
C ALA A 85 11.45 -22.61 7.22
N ILE A 86 10.82 -23.77 7.42
CA ILE A 86 9.98 -24.06 8.58
C ILE A 86 10.88 -24.00 9.82
N ALA A 87 10.87 -22.86 10.51
CA ALA A 87 11.47 -22.74 11.82
C ALA A 87 10.50 -23.32 12.85
N THR A 88 10.77 -24.54 13.28
CA THR A 88 10.08 -25.28 14.36
C THR A 88 10.41 -24.64 15.71
N GLY A 89 9.90 -23.43 15.94
CA GLY A 89 9.94 -22.74 17.23
C GLY A 89 8.56 -22.78 17.90
N HIS A 90 8.55 -22.97 19.22
CA HIS A 90 7.36 -23.03 20.08
C HIS A 90 6.64 -21.67 20.14
N LEU A 91 5.93 -21.29 19.08
CA LEU A 91 5.11 -20.09 19.04
C LEU A 91 3.81 -20.37 19.79
N ARG A 92 3.49 -19.56 20.81
CA ARG A 92 2.13 -19.56 21.39
C ARG A 92 1.10 -19.43 20.27
N PRO A 93 -0.06 -20.10 20.34
CA PRO A 93 -1.07 -20.06 19.28
C PRO A 93 -1.59 -18.63 19.09
N GLN A 94 -1.02 -17.92 18.13
CA GLN A 94 -1.53 -16.62 17.68
C GLN A 94 -2.58 -16.91 16.60
N ARG A 95 -3.81 -16.42 16.79
CA ARG A 95 -4.87 -16.54 15.79
C ARG A 95 -4.77 -15.40 14.78
N LEU A 96 -4.74 -15.73 13.50
CA LEU A 96 -4.86 -14.75 12.42
C LEU A 96 -6.32 -14.28 12.33
N VAL A 97 -6.58 -13.00 12.63
CA VAL A 97 -7.93 -12.40 12.59
C VAL A 97 -8.11 -11.36 11.48
N ALA A 98 -7.01 -10.95 10.84
CA ALA A 98 -7.01 -10.00 9.73
C ALA A 98 -5.78 -10.23 8.86
N TYR A 99 -5.89 -9.96 7.56
CA TYR A 99 -4.75 -9.99 6.67
C TYR A 99 -4.91 -9.00 5.52
N THR A 100 -3.78 -8.66 4.89
CA THR A 100 -3.76 -7.91 3.65
C THR A 100 -2.73 -8.48 2.70
N LYS A 101 -2.94 -8.25 1.41
CA LYS A 101 -1.89 -8.40 0.39
C LYS A 101 -1.47 -7.00 -0.05
N LEU A 102 -0.17 -6.82 -0.31
CA LEU A 102 0.37 -5.57 -0.84
C LEU A 102 0.96 -5.84 -2.22
N ALA A 103 0.54 -5.06 -3.21
CA ALA A 103 1.16 -5.01 -4.52
C ALA A 103 1.76 -3.61 -4.71
N ARG A 104 2.91 -3.51 -5.37
CA ARG A 104 3.59 -2.22 -5.57
C ARG A 104 3.99 -2.02 -7.02
N SER A 105 3.76 -0.81 -7.53
CA SER A 105 4.27 -0.35 -8.82
C SER A 105 4.83 1.07 -8.67
N GLY A 106 6.15 1.20 -8.76
CA GLY A 106 6.83 2.47 -8.57
C GLY A 106 6.56 3.06 -7.18
N GLU A 107 5.93 4.23 -7.13
CA GLU A 107 5.62 4.97 -5.89
C GLU A 107 4.22 4.62 -5.34
N LEU A 108 3.45 3.77 -6.04
CA LEU A 108 2.09 3.40 -5.67
C LEU A 108 2.06 2.01 -5.03
N VAL A 109 1.48 1.92 -3.83
CA VAL A 109 1.13 0.66 -3.18
C VAL A 109 -0.37 0.44 -3.34
N HIS A 110 -0.77 -0.77 -3.72
CA HIS A 110 -2.16 -1.18 -3.86
C HIS A 110 -2.48 -2.26 -2.84
N TYR A 111 -3.67 -2.21 -2.27
CA TYR A 111 -4.27 -3.25 -1.44
C TYR A 111 -5.21 -4.09 -2.30
N PRO A 112 -4.77 -5.22 -2.89
CA PRO A 112 -5.66 -6.07 -3.67
C PRO A 112 -6.69 -6.75 -2.76
N ASP A 113 -6.24 -7.13 -1.55
CA ASP A 113 -7.07 -7.73 -0.50
C ASP A 113 -6.77 -7.02 0.82
N LEU A 114 -7.81 -6.60 1.51
CA LEU A 114 -7.76 -6.13 2.89
C LEU A 114 -8.96 -6.76 3.60
N MET A 115 -8.70 -7.73 4.46
CA MET A 115 -9.75 -8.53 5.09
C MET A 115 -9.59 -8.58 6.60
N GLY A 116 -10.71 -8.50 7.30
CA GLY A 116 -10.80 -8.63 8.74
C GLY A 116 -11.96 -9.55 9.08
N HIS A 117 -11.76 -10.40 10.07
CA HIS A 117 -12.78 -11.30 10.57
C HIS A 117 -13.93 -10.50 11.20
N ARG A 118 -15.18 -10.85 10.87
CA ARG A 118 -16.39 -10.10 11.24
C ARG A 118 -16.44 -9.73 12.73
N ASP A 119 -16.21 -10.71 13.59
CA ASP A 119 -16.31 -10.56 15.05
C ASP A 119 -15.31 -9.56 15.64
N HIS A 120 -14.25 -9.26 14.90
CA HIS A 120 -13.17 -8.39 15.34
C HIS A 120 -13.25 -6.99 14.68
N LEU A 121 -14.15 -6.77 13.72
CA LEU A 121 -14.28 -5.49 13.00
C LEU A 121 -14.64 -4.33 13.94
N ALA A 122 -15.47 -4.58 14.95
CA ALA A 122 -15.90 -3.57 15.92
C ALA A 122 -14.72 -3.00 16.73
N ASP A 123 -13.69 -3.82 16.96
CA ASP A 123 -12.47 -3.43 17.66
C ASP A 123 -11.56 -2.55 16.81
N GLY A 124 -11.81 -2.43 15.51
CA GLY A 124 -11.02 -1.60 14.61
C GLY A 124 -9.79 -2.29 14.03
N ILE A 125 -9.76 -3.62 13.96
CA ILE A 125 -8.61 -4.40 13.42
C ILE A 125 -8.16 -3.94 12.03
N MET A 126 -9.11 -3.57 11.17
CA MET A 126 -8.84 -3.10 9.81
C MET A 126 -8.13 -1.75 9.80
N LEU A 127 -8.55 -0.86 10.70
CA LEU A 127 -7.94 0.46 10.84
C LEU A 127 -6.55 0.34 11.48
N LEU A 128 -6.39 -0.54 12.49
CA LEU A 128 -5.10 -0.86 13.08
C LEU A 128 -4.12 -1.36 11.99
N MET A 129 -4.51 -2.39 11.23
CA MET A 129 -3.70 -2.95 10.15
C MET A 129 -3.32 -1.88 9.11
N HIS A 130 -4.29 -1.11 8.61
CA HIS A 130 -4.04 -0.02 7.67
C HIS A 130 -3.02 0.99 8.19
N VAL A 131 -3.16 1.44 9.44
CA VAL A 131 -2.25 2.43 10.03
C VAL A 131 -0.84 1.88 10.19
N HIS A 132 -0.69 0.64 10.67
CA HIS A 132 0.63 0.01 10.74
C HIS A 132 1.33 -0.06 9.38
N ILE A 133 0.58 -0.37 8.31
CA ILE A 133 1.14 -0.41 6.95
C ILE A 133 1.51 0.99 6.48
N ALA A 134 0.65 1.99 6.68
CA ALA A 134 0.94 3.37 6.29
C ALA A 134 2.16 3.94 7.04
N GLN A 135 2.26 3.68 8.36
CA GLN A 135 3.43 4.04 9.16
C GLN A 135 4.69 3.33 8.68
N TRP A 136 4.60 2.04 8.36
CA TRP A 136 5.70 1.29 7.76
C TRP A 136 6.15 1.91 6.44
N LEU A 137 5.22 2.25 5.54
CA LEU A 137 5.54 2.88 4.26
C LEU A 137 6.13 4.29 4.40
N LEU A 138 5.74 5.05 5.42
CA LEU A 138 6.27 6.39 5.72
C LEU A 138 7.71 6.35 6.27
N HIS A 139 8.07 5.29 7.00
CA HIS A 139 9.36 5.22 7.71
C HIS A 139 10.37 4.24 7.13
N ALA A 140 9.91 3.21 6.41
CA ALA A 140 10.77 2.10 6.09
C ALA A 140 11.81 2.46 5.04
N ASP A 141 13.06 2.24 5.41
CA ASP A 141 14.18 2.22 4.47
C ASP A 141 14.36 0.86 3.80
N THR A 142 13.43 -0.07 3.99
CA THR A 142 13.49 -1.38 3.36
C THR A 142 13.13 -1.28 1.87
N PRO A 143 13.78 -2.06 0.99
CA PRO A 143 13.51 -2.01 -0.46
C PRO A 143 12.03 -2.11 -0.85
N PRO A 144 11.18 -2.94 -0.20
CA PRO A 144 9.75 -3.04 -0.56
C PRO A 144 8.93 -1.78 -0.25
N ALA A 145 9.34 -0.95 0.71
CA ALA A 145 8.56 0.19 1.21
C ALA A 145 9.15 1.56 0.82
N ARG A 146 10.47 1.66 0.63
CA ARG A 146 11.19 2.90 0.32
C ARG A 146 10.57 3.66 -0.85
N GLY A 147 10.22 4.93 -0.66
CA GLY A 147 9.71 5.81 -1.72
C GLY A 147 8.26 5.53 -2.14
N ALA A 148 7.46 4.85 -1.32
CA ALA A 148 6.02 4.82 -1.51
C ALA A 148 5.44 6.22 -1.24
N ARG A 149 4.57 6.71 -2.12
CA ARG A 149 3.95 8.04 -2.02
C ARG A 149 2.45 7.98 -1.86
N ALA A 150 1.82 6.89 -2.27
CA ALA A 150 0.39 6.72 -2.09
C ALA A 150 0.01 5.26 -1.88
N ILE A 151 -1.10 5.07 -1.17
CA ILE A 151 -1.80 3.80 -1.05
C ILE A 151 -3.10 3.90 -1.82
N TRP A 152 -3.38 2.89 -2.64
CA TRP A 152 -4.62 2.74 -3.36
C TRP A 152 -5.40 1.56 -2.80
N TYR A 153 -6.69 1.77 -2.56
CA TYR A 153 -7.62 0.71 -2.22
C TYR A 153 -8.94 0.93 -2.96
N GLY A 154 -9.28 0.03 -3.88
CA GLY A 154 -10.61 -0.02 -4.49
C GLY A 154 -11.03 1.23 -5.29
N ALA A 155 -12.35 1.38 -5.41
CA ALA A 155 -13.02 2.48 -6.07
C ALA A 155 -14.16 2.98 -5.20
N LEU A 156 -14.51 4.26 -5.34
CA LEU A 156 -15.65 4.87 -4.69
C LEU A 156 -16.97 4.14 -4.98
N GLU A 157 -17.10 3.58 -6.18
CA GLU A 157 -18.28 2.87 -6.67
C GLU A 157 -18.32 1.40 -6.22
N HIS A 158 -17.28 0.91 -5.55
CA HIS A 158 -17.20 -0.48 -5.10
C HIS A 158 -17.55 -0.60 -3.62
N GLY A 159 -18.46 -1.53 -3.30
CA GLY A 159 -18.86 -1.86 -1.93
C GLY A 159 -20.06 -1.06 -1.42
N GLY A 160 -20.44 -1.33 -0.18
CA GLY A 160 -21.56 -0.65 0.50
C GLY A 160 -21.11 0.56 1.32
N GLU A 161 -22.08 1.26 1.90
CA GLU A 161 -21.86 2.47 2.73
C GLU A 161 -20.83 2.26 3.85
N GLY A 162 -20.83 1.08 4.47
CA GLY A 162 -19.87 0.72 5.52
C GLY A 162 -18.41 0.73 5.04
N LEU A 163 -18.16 0.25 3.82
CA LEU A 163 -16.82 0.26 3.23
C LEU A 163 -16.38 1.69 2.91
N LEU A 164 -17.24 2.46 2.23
CA LEU A 164 -16.95 3.85 1.90
C LEU A 164 -16.71 4.71 3.17
N THR A 165 -17.52 4.49 4.21
CA THR A 165 -17.32 5.14 5.51
C THR A 165 -15.99 4.77 6.13
N TRP A 166 -15.59 3.49 6.04
CA TRP A 166 -14.29 3.03 6.51
C TRP A 166 -13.15 3.67 5.72
N GLU A 167 -13.23 3.72 4.38
CA GLU A 167 -12.20 4.30 3.50
C GLU A 167 -11.96 5.78 3.83
N ARG A 168 -13.04 6.57 3.90
CA ARG A 168 -12.97 7.99 4.26
C ARG A 168 -12.34 8.21 5.63
N ARG A 169 -12.68 7.35 6.60
CA ARG A 169 -12.09 7.40 7.96
C ARG A 169 -10.63 6.97 7.96
N ALA A 170 -10.24 6.01 7.13
CA ALA A 170 -8.85 5.60 6.95
C ALA A 170 -8.02 6.63 6.15
N GLY A 171 -8.62 7.75 5.74
CA GLY A 171 -7.90 8.84 5.08
C GLY A 171 -7.85 8.71 3.55
N PHE A 172 -8.49 7.69 2.99
CA PHE A 172 -8.65 7.59 1.54
C PHE A 172 -9.59 8.69 1.04
N ALA A 173 -9.25 9.24 -0.12
CA ALA A 173 -10.04 10.21 -0.83
C ALA A 173 -10.18 9.80 -2.30
N PRO A 174 -11.29 10.16 -2.97
CA PRO A 174 -11.42 9.97 -4.40
C PRO A 174 -10.36 10.82 -5.11
N VAL A 175 -9.67 10.24 -6.08
CA VAL A 175 -8.69 10.96 -6.89
C VAL A 175 -8.94 10.75 -8.36
N ARG A 176 -8.58 11.72 -9.18
CA ARG A 176 -8.56 11.55 -10.63
C ARG A 176 -7.23 10.92 -11.03
N ALA A 177 -7.23 9.61 -11.24
CA ALA A 177 -6.06 8.94 -11.77
C ALA A 177 -5.98 9.11 -13.29
N ARG A 178 -4.76 9.31 -13.78
CA ARG A 178 -4.47 9.30 -15.21
C ARG A 178 -3.35 8.31 -15.44
N LEU A 179 -3.61 7.27 -16.24
CA LEU A 179 -2.53 6.43 -16.71
C LEU A 179 -1.66 7.26 -17.64
N GLN A 180 -0.40 7.45 -17.27
CA GLN A 180 0.61 7.88 -18.23
C GLN A 180 1.11 6.63 -18.93
N ALA A 181 1.00 6.60 -20.26
CA ALA A 181 1.61 5.56 -21.06
C ALA A 181 3.10 5.55 -20.72
N TRP A 182 3.55 4.47 -20.08
CA TRP A 182 4.96 4.29 -19.78
C TRP A 182 5.66 4.04 -21.11
N ARG A 183 6.18 5.10 -21.75
CA ARG A 183 6.95 4.95 -22.98
C ARG A 183 8.22 4.19 -22.59
N ARG A 184 8.46 3.03 -23.21
CA ARG A 184 9.67 2.20 -23.05
C ARG A 184 11.01 2.95 -23.31
N ALA A 185 10.97 4.24 -23.62
CA ALA A 185 12.11 5.06 -24.01
C ALA A 185 13.22 5.11 -22.94
N ASP A 186 12.89 4.98 -21.65
CA ASP A 186 13.89 5.02 -20.57
C ASP A 186 14.65 3.71 -20.35
N ALA A 187 14.31 2.62 -21.05
CA ALA A 187 15.08 1.37 -20.97
C ALA A 187 16.41 1.42 -21.77
N ARG A 188 16.64 2.46 -22.58
CA ARG A 188 17.86 2.63 -23.39
C ARG A 188 18.81 3.71 -22.90
N ARG A 189 18.53 4.37 -21.78
CA ARG A 189 19.55 5.17 -21.08
C ARG A 189 20.43 4.23 -20.27
N THR A 190 21.31 3.51 -20.96
CA THR A 190 22.52 2.97 -20.34
C THR A 190 23.23 4.15 -19.69
N PRO A 191 23.58 4.13 -18.39
CA PRO A 191 24.47 5.13 -17.85
C PRO A 191 25.74 5.09 -18.69
N ALA A 192 26.08 6.21 -19.34
CA ALA A 192 27.33 6.32 -20.07
C ALA A 192 28.44 5.85 -19.14
N ALA A 193 29.22 4.86 -19.59
CA ALA A 193 30.35 4.35 -18.84
C ALA A 193 31.18 5.54 -18.37
N VAL A 194 31.30 5.68 -17.04
CA VAL A 194 32.20 6.67 -16.46
C VAL A 194 33.60 6.20 -16.83
N SER A 195 34.15 6.75 -17.90
CA SER A 195 35.54 6.55 -18.29
C SER A 195 36.40 7.12 -17.17
N GLY A 196 36.98 6.22 -16.37
CA GLY A 196 37.97 6.58 -15.36
C GLY A 196 39.14 7.27 -16.04
N HIS A 197 39.35 8.55 -15.71
CA HIS A 197 40.65 9.16 -15.83
C HIS A 197 41.56 8.54 -14.76
N ALA A 198 42.37 7.57 -15.18
CA ALA A 198 43.63 7.31 -14.52
C ALA A 198 44.59 8.42 -14.96
N ALA A 199 44.85 9.37 -14.06
CA ALA A 199 46.00 10.25 -14.15
C ALA A 199 46.95 9.88 -13.01
N ALA A 200 48.23 9.87 -13.36
CA ALA A 200 49.35 9.17 -12.75
C ALA A 200 49.78 9.69 -11.38
#